data_AF-A0A090PZ79-F1
#
_entry.id   AF-A0A090PZ79-F1
#
_cell.length_a   1.000
_cell.length_b   1.000
_cell.length_c   1.000
_cell.angle_alpha   90.00
_cell.angle_beta   90.00
_cell.angle_gamma   90.00
#
_symmetry.space_group_name_H-M   'P 1'
#
loop_
_entity.id
_entity.type
_entity.pdbx_description
1 polymer ?
#
loop_
_entity_poly.entity_id
_entity_poly.type
_entity_poly.pdbx_seq_one_letter_code
_entity_poly.pdbx_strand_id
1 'polypeptide(L)'
;MIKPLFFLLFLLGSLTAHAKPPLVNVEDIHQDVEFYQNAELQLKLQEQLNANPNWKNLIDKKLLTISLVDLSDDEIRYAGINDDHMMYAASMPKIAVLYAAMDAIENGELAYTELVKQDMWLMISKSNNAASTRMIDRVGFQKIEDVMCNPENPFYDKFHDGGLCR
;
A
#
# COMPACT_ATOMS: atom_id res chain seq x y z
N MET A 1 -1.77 -72.55 -6.25
CA MET A 1 -1.00 -71.30 -6.05
C MET A 1 -1.78 -70.14 -6.66
N ILE A 2 -2.54 -69.42 -5.84
CA ILE A 2 -3.37 -68.28 -6.25
C ILE A 2 -2.61 -67.01 -5.87
N LYS A 3 -2.25 -66.18 -6.85
CA LYS A 3 -1.64 -64.86 -6.63
C LYS A 3 -2.75 -63.83 -6.43
N PRO A 4 -2.72 -62.95 -5.42
CA PRO A 4 -3.69 -61.88 -5.30
C PRO A 4 -3.29 -60.72 -6.23
N LEU A 5 -4.24 -60.30 -7.06
CA LEU A 5 -4.17 -59.15 -7.94
C LEU A 5 -4.50 -57.89 -7.11
N PHE A 6 -3.51 -57.04 -6.86
CA PHE A 6 -3.71 -55.78 -6.14
C PHE A 6 -4.17 -54.71 -7.13
N PHE A 7 -5.43 -54.27 -7.02
CA PHE A 7 -6.00 -53.19 -7.83
C PHE A 7 -5.78 -51.86 -7.10
N LEU A 8 -4.89 -51.01 -7.61
CA LEU A 8 -4.62 -49.69 -7.05
C LEU A 8 -5.62 -48.68 -7.64
N LEU A 9 -6.58 -48.24 -6.82
CA LEU A 9 -7.55 -47.21 -7.18
C LEU A 9 -6.91 -45.83 -6.99
N PHE A 10 -6.62 -45.11 -8.08
CA PHE A 10 -6.18 -43.71 -8.04
C PHE A 10 -7.40 -42.79 -7.89
N LEU A 11 -7.59 -42.21 -6.71
CA LEU A 11 -8.53 -41.11 -6.50
C LEU A 11 -7.88 -39.80 -6.96
N LEU A 12 -8.33 -39.24 -8.09
CA LEU A 12 -8.06 -37.84 -8.44
C LEU A 12 -8.99 -36.95 -7.61
N GLY A 13 -8.46 -36.39 -6.52
CA GLY A 13 -9.10 -35.28 -5.82
C GLY A 13 -8.74 -33.96 -6.50
N SER A 14 -9.71 -33.31 -7.14
CA SER A 14 -9.56 -31.94 -7.62
C SER A 14 -9.50 -30.98 -6.43
N LEU A 15 -8.32 -30.47 -6.11
CA LEU A 15 -8.13 -29.33 -5.22
C LEU A 15 -8.58 -28.07 -5.96
N THR A 16 -9.83 -27.65 -5.78
CA THR A 16 -10.24 -26.28 -6.10
C THR A 16 -9.67 -25.36 -5.02
N ALA A 17 -8.50 -24.79 -5.29
CA ALA A 17 -8.02 -23.64 -4.54
C ALA A 17 -9.02 -22.50 -4.74
N HIS A 18 -9.89 -22.28 -3.76
CA HIS A 18 -10.75 -21.11 -3.73
C HIS A 18 -9.85 -19.91 -3.42
N ALA A 19 -9.43 -19.20 -4.46
CA ALA A 19 -8.84 -17.88 -4.30
C ALA A 19 -9.90 -17.00 -3.61
N LYS A 20 -9.53 -16.37 -2.48
CA LYS A 20 -10.38 -15.38 -1.84
C LYS A 20 -10.65 -14.28 -2.89
N PRO A 21 -11.91 -13.87 -3.12
CA PRO A 21 -12.17 -12.76 -4.03
C PRO A 21 -11.40 -11.52 -3.56
N PRO A 22 -11.04 -10.62 -4.50
CA PRO A 22 -10.38 -9.37 -4.15
C PRO A 22 -11.22 -8.61 -3.11
N LEU A 23 -10.56 -7.92 -2.19
CA LEU A 23 -11.22 -7.20 -1.09
C LEU A 23 -12.10 -6.04 -1.60
N VAL A 24 -11.85 -5.57 -2.82
CA VAL A 24 -12.59 -4.49 -3.47
C VAL A 24 -12.67 -4.79 -4.96
N ASN A 25 -13.81 -4.52 -5.60
CA ASN A 25 -13.89 -4.51 -7.06
C ASN A 25 -13.24 -3.22 -7.60
N VAL A 26 -12.14 -3.37 -8.35
CA VAL A 26 -11.30 -2.26 -8.86
C VAL A 26 -11.99 -1.50 -10.00
N GLU A 27 -13.00 -2.08 -10.64
CA GLU A 27 -13.65 -1.52 -11.83
C GLU A 27 -14.49 -0.26 -11.55
N ASP A 28 -14.94 -0.08 -10.30
CA ASP A 28 -15.83 1.02 -9.88
C ASP A 28 -15.21 1.90 -8.76
N ILE A 29 -13.89 1.89 -8.58
CA ILE A 29 -13.21 2.67 -7.53
C ILE A 29 -12.92 4.10 -8.02
N HIS A 30 -13.30 5.09 -7.23
CA HIS A 30 -12.87 6.47 -7.39
C HIS A 30 -11.42 6.63 -6.90
N GLN A 31 -10.59 7.35 -7.66
CA GLN A 31 -9.17 7.50 -7.35
C GLN A 31 -8.91 8.27 -6.04
N ASP A 32 -9.67 9.34 -5.79
CA ASP A 32 -9.54 10.15 -4.58
C ASP A 32 -10.31 9.55 -3.40
N VAL A 33 -9.66 9.39 -2.25
CA VAL A 33 -10.29 8.76 -1.06
C VAL A 33 -11.38 9.64 -0.44
N GLU A 34 -11.37 10.93 -0.72
CA GLU A 34 -12.35 11.92 -0.26
C GLU A 34 -13.80 11.55 -0.67
N PHE A 35 -13.98 10.84 -1.79
CA PHE A 35 -15.30 10.37 -2.24
C PHE A 35 -15.91 9.29 -1.33
N TYR A 36 -15.08 8.65 -0.50
CA TYR A 36 -15.50 7.62 0.44
C TYR A 36 -15.74 8.17 1.85
N GLN A 37 -15.75 9.50 2.03
CA GLN A 37 -15.93 10.13 3.33
C GLN A 37 -17.19 9.60 4.04
N ASN A 38 -17.00 9.05 5.24
CA ASN A 38 -18.09 8.49 6.04
C ASN A 38 -18.23 9.26 7.36
N ALA A 39 -19.39 9.91 7.54
CA ALA A 39 -19.63 10.77 8.71
C ALA A 39 -19.61 9.99 10.04
N GLU A 40 -20.09 8.75 10.06
CA GLU A 40 -20.10 7.92 11.26
C GLU A 40 -18.67 7.51 11.66
N LEU A 41 -17.87 7.04 10.70
CA LEU A 41 -16.47 6.70 10.90
C LEU A 41 -15.66 7.93 11.35
N GLN A 42 -15.90 9.08 10.73
CA GLN A 42 -15.27 10.35 11.09
C GLN A 42 -15.54 10.75 12.54
N LEU A 43 -16.81 10.70 12.96
CA LEU A 43 -17.19 11.03 14.34
C LEU A 43 -16.54 10.06 15.33
N LYS A 44 -16.62 8.76 15.06
CA LYS A 44 -16.00 7.72 15.91
C LYS A 44 -14.48 7.91 16.03
N LEU A 45 -13.79 8.15 14.91
CA LEU A 45 -12.34 8.40 14.91
C LEU A 45 -12.01 9.63 15.76
N GLN A 46 -12.73 10.72 15.56
CA GLN A 46 -12.52 11.97 16.28
C GLN A 46 -12.75 11.81 17.79
N GLU A 47 -13.80 11.11 18.20
CA GLU A 47 -14.11 10.81 19.60
C GLU A 47 -13.00 9.99 20.26
N GLN A 48 -12.56 8.90 19.61
CA GLN A 48 -11.49 8.03 20.15
C GLN A 48 -10.16 8.77 20.29
N LEU A 49 -9.80 9.61 19.32
CA LEU A 49 -8.55 10.37 19.38
C LEU A 49 -8.62 11.48 20.44
N ASN A 50 -9.77 12.17 20.56
CA ASN A 50 -9.96 13.24 21.53
C ASN A 50 -10.07 12.76 22.98
N ALA A 51 -10.41 11.49 23.20
CA ALA A 51 -10.43 10.88 24.53
C ALA A 51 -9.03 10.91 25.21
N ASN A 52 -7.95 11.01 24.42
CA ASN A 52 -6.60 11.22 24.92
C ASN A 52 -6.20 12.71 24.79
N PRO A 53 -6.03 13.45 25.90
CA PRO A 53 -5.69 14.87 25.87
C PRO A 53 -4.39 15.20 25.13
N ASN A 54 -3.40 14.27 25.15
CA ASN A 54 -2.13 14.48 24.45
C ASN A 54 -2.31 14.41 22.93
N TRP A 55 -3.07 13.42 22.44
CA TRP A 55 -3.37 13.31 21.00
C TRP A 55 -4.22 14.46 20.52
N LYS A 56 -5.24 14.86 21.31
CA LYS A 56 -6.01 16.06 21.04
C LYS A 56 -5.11 17.28 20.87
N ASN A 57 -4.16 17.50 21.79
CA ASN A 57 -3.24 18.63 21.69
C ASN A 57 -2.36 18.59 20.43
N LEU A 58 -1.90 17.40 20.03
CA LEU A 58 -1.11 17.23 18.80
C LEU A 58 -1.97 17.49 17.55
N ILE A 59 -3.20 17.00 17.52
CA ILE A 59 -4.16 17.25 16.43
C ILE A 59 -4.45 18.75 16.32
N ASP A 60 -4.79 19.40 17.43
CA ASP A 60 -5.10 20.84 17.46
C ASP A 60 -3.91 21.69 16.99
N LYS A 61 -2.67 21.21 17.19
CA LYS A 61 -1.42 21.85 16.73
C LYS A 61 -0.98 21.42 15.33
N LYS A 62 -1.74 20.57 14.63
CA LYS A 62 -1.36 19.95 13.36
C LYS A 62 0.01 19.25 13.40
N LEU A 63 0.30 18.58 14.52
CA LEU A 63 1.48 17.73 14.73
C LEU A 63 1.14 16.23 14.67
N LEU A 64 -0.14 15.90 14.48
CA LEU A 64 -0.63 14.55 14.24
C LEU A 64 -1.67 14.61 13.10
N THR A 65 -1.42 13.82 12.07
CA THR A 65 -2.29 13.60 10.92
C THR A 65 -2.63 12.11 10.84
N ILE A 66 -3.90 11.79 10.61
CA ILE A 66 -4.38 10.41 10.51
C ILE A 66 -5.37 10.34 9.34
N SER A 67 -5.13 9.39 8.44
CA SER A 67 -6.06 8.99 7.39
C SER A 67 -6.43 7.51 7.63
N LEU A 68 -7.71 7.21 7.72
CA LEU A 68 -8.24 5.88 7.97
C LEU A 68 -9.16 5.48 6.82
N VAL A 69 -8.76 4.45 6.08
CA VAL A 69 -9.59 3.80 5.07
C VAL A 69 -10.00 2.43 5.61
N ASP A 70 -11.30 2.20 5.73
CA ASP A 70 -11.88 0.91 6.05
C ASP A 70 -12.16 0.12 4.77
N LEU A 71 -11.51 -1.04 4.66
CA LEU A 71 -11.62 -2.01 3.56
C LEU A 71 -12.05 -3.39 4.09
N SER A 72 -12.76 -3.43 5.22
CA SER A 72 -13.15 -4.67 5.88
C SER A 72 -14.29 -5.42 5.18
N ASP A 73 -15.11 -4.71 4.39
CA ASP A 73 -16.17 -5.23 3.53
C ASP A 73 -16.11 -4.56 2.13
N ASP A 74 -17.11 -4.82 1.29
CA ASP A 74 -17.17 -4.29 -0.08
C ASP A 74 -17.45 -2.76 -0.11
N GLU A 75 -17.80 -2.13 1.02
CA GLU A 75 -18.04 -0.70 1.14
C GLU A 75 -16.82 0.04 1.70
N ILE A 76 -16.13 0.76 0.82
CA ILE A 76 -15.00 1.62 1.22
C ILE A 76 -15.53 2.79 2.05
N ARG A 77 -14.92 3.02 3.22
CA ARG A 77 -15.24 4.17 4.08
C ARG A 77 -13.96 4.89 4.48
N TYR A 78 -14.01 6.21 4.46
CA TYR A 78 -12.87 7.08 4.74
C TYR A 78 -13.16 8.05 5.88
N ALA A 79 -12.14 8.30 6.70
CA ALA A 79 -12.11 9.35 7.71
C ALA A 79 -10.70 9.93 7.84
N GLY A 80 -10.61 11.24 8.01
CA GLY A 80 -9.35 12.00 8.01
C GLY A 80 -9.28 13.00 9.16
N ILE A 81 -8.08 13.19 9.71
CA ILE A 81 -7.76 14.18 10.73
C ILE A 81 -6.48 14.88 10.29
N ASN A 82 -6.56 16.19 9.98
CA ASN A 82 -5.46 16.96 9.39
C ASN A 82 -4.83 16.25 8.16
N ASP A 83 -5.62 15.47 7.43
CA ASP A 83 -5.24 14.66 6.27
C ASP A 83 -4.81 15.50 5.07
N ASP A 84 -5.26 16.74 5.01
CA ASP A 84 -4.80 17.78 4.08
C ASP A 84 -3.49 18.47 4.50
N HIS A 85 -2.93 18.13 5.67
CA HIS A 85 -1.74 18.80 6.19
C HIS A 85 -0.46 18.05 5.83
N MET A 86 0.41 18.71 5.06
CA MET A 86 1.72 18.18 4.71
C MET A 86 2.58 17.92 5.96
N MET A 87 2.99 16.67 6.13
CA MET A 87 3.84 16.21 7.23
C MET A 87 5.19 15.71 6.73
N TYR A 88 6.22 15.81 7.58
CA TYR A 88 7.51 15.21 7.28
C TYR A 88 7.39 13.68 7.26
N ALA A 89 7.59 13.08 6.09
CA ALA A 89 7.32 11.67 5.84
C ALA A 89 8.39 10.71 6.40
N ALA A 90 9.55 11.20 6.83
CA ALA A 90 10.67 10.39 7.31
C ALA A 90 11.04 9.24 6.36
N SER A 91 10.86 7.97 6.78
CA SER A 91 11.17 6.80 5.95
C SER A 91 10.01 6.35 5.04
N MET A 92 8.84 6.99 5.11
CA MET A 92 7.71 6.68 4.23
C MET A 92 8.01 6.77 2.73
N PRO A 93 8.84 7.70 2.22
CA PRO A 93 9.15 7.76 0.78
C PRO A 93 9.77 6.47 0.21
N LYS A 94 10.27 5.56 1.04
CA LYS A 94 10.76 4.24 0.61
C LYS A 94 9.65 3.40 -0.05
N ILE A 95 8.37 3.65 0.25
CA ILE A 95 7.26 2.97 -0.43
C ILE A 95 7.12 3.44 -1.89
N ALA A 96 7.39 4.72 -2.18
CA ALA A 96 7.45 5.23 -3.56
C ALA A 96 8.60 4.58 -4.34
N VAL A 97 9.76 4.42 -3.71
CA VAL A 97 10.90 3.68 -4.30
C VAL A 97 10.53 2.22 -4.57
N LEU A 98 9.82 1.56 -3.66
CA LEU A 98 9.33 0.19 -3.88
C LEU A 98 8.37 0.12 -5.05
N TYR A 99 7.39 1.04 -5.10
CA TYR A 99 6.40 1.05 -6.17
C TYR A 99 7.05 1.25 -7.55
N ALA A 100 7.95 2.22 -7.68
CA ALA A 100 8.71 2.46 -8.89
C ALA A 100 9.62 1.28 -9.27
N ALA A 101 10.20 0.56 -8.30
CA ALA A 101 10.98 -0.64 -8.56
C ALA A 101 10.12 -1.78 -9.12
N MET A 102 8.93 -1.99 -8.58
CA MET A 102 8.00 -3.02 -9.06
C MET A 102 7.50 -2.70 -10.47
N ASP A 103 7.15 -1.45 -10.74
CA ASP A 103 6.78 -0.99 -12.08
C ASP A 103 7.92 -1.19 -13.09
N ALA A 104 9.15 -0.80 -12.73
CA ALA A 104 10.32 -1.04 -13.58
C ALA A 104 10.59 -2.54 -13.84
N ILE A 105 10.32 -3.40 -12.86
CA ILE A 105 10.43 -4.86 -13.02
C ILE A 105 9.38 -5.39 -13.99
N GLU A 106 8.13 -4.95 -13.85
CA GLU A 106 7.01 -5.37 -14.70
C GLU A 106 7.23 -4.96 -16.16
N ASN A 107 7.76 -3.75 -16.37
CA ASN A 107 8.12 -3.22 -17.70
C ASN A 107 9.44 -3.77 -18.26
N GLY A 108 10.15 -4.62 -17.52
CA GLY A 108 11.42 -5.22 -17.94
C GLY A 108 12.63 -4.26 -17.94
N GLU A 109 12.47 -3.08 -17.34
CA GLU A 109 13.51 -2.04 -17.19
C GLU A 109 14.49 -2.38 -16.06
N LEU A 110 14.02 -3.10 -15.02
CA LEU A 110 14.82 -3.58 -13.90
C LEU A 110 14.73 -5.11 -13.78
N ALA A 111 15.87 -5.79 -13.80
CA ALA A 111 15.90 -7.24 -13.62
C ALA A 111 15.57 -7.64 -12.18
N TYR A 112 14.57 -8.52 -12.00
CA TYR A 112 14.22 -9.07 -10.69
C TYR A 112 15.21 -10.16 -10.25
N THR A 113 16.33 -9.72 -9.69
CA THR A 113 17.40 -10.58 -9.16
C THR A 113 17.27 -10.76 -7.66
N GLU A 114 17.91 -11.80 -7.10
CA GLU A 114 17.95 -12.01 -5.64
C GLU A 114 18.54 -10.81 -4.88
N LEU A 115 19.52 -10.11 -5.47
CA LEU A 115 20.09 -8.89 -4.89
C LEU A 115 19.07 -7.75 -4.83
N VAL A 116 18.30 -7.54 -5.90
CA VAL A 116 17.24 -6.51 -5.95
C VAL A 116 16.14 -6.84 -4.95
N LYS A 117 15.70 -8.10 -4.90
CA LYS A 117 14.71 -8.59 -3.94
C LYS A 117 15.17 -8.40 -2.49
N GLN A 118 16.41 -8.73 -2.18
CA GLN A 118 16.98 -8.55 -0.84
C GLN A 118 17.06 -7.07 -0.45
N ASP A 119 17.46 -6.19 -1.38
CA ASP A 119 17.54 -4.76 -1.11
C ASP A 119 16.16 -4.12 -0.91
N MET A 120 15.15 -4.51 -1.70
CA MET A 120 13.76 -4.09 -1.46
C MET A 120 13.27 -4.55 -0.08
N TRP A 121 13.54 -5.80 0.29
CA TRP A 121 13.18 -6.32 1.61
C TRP A 121 13.87 -5.55 2.75
N LEU A 122 15.18 -5.32 2.65
CA LEU A 122 15.94 -4.55 3.66
C LEU A 122 15.43 -3.12 3.78
N MET A 123 15.15 -2.46 2.65
CA MET A 123 14.60 -1.11 2.59
C MET A 123 13.27 -1.02 3.33
N ILE A 124 12.33 -1.94 3.09
CA ILE A 124 10.98 -1.87 3.63
C ILE A 124 10.88 -2.48 5.04
N SER A 125 11.34 -3.71 5.22
CA SER A 125 11.19 -4.43 6.49
C SER A 125 12.14 -3.95 7.59
N LYS A 126 13.26 -3.31 7.24
CA LYS A 126 14.26 -2.80 8.21
C LYS A 126 14.48 -1.30 8.11
N SER A 127 13.75 -0.59 7.25
CA SER A 127 13.96 0.84 7.00
C SER A 127 15.43 1.16 6.65
N ASN A 128 16.16 0.23 6.01
CA ASN A 128 17.60 0.37 5.83
C ASN A 128 17.94 1.43 4.77
N ASN A 129 18.62 2.50 5.18
CA ASN A 129 18.95 3.62 4.29
C ASN A 129 19.95 3.22 3.18
N ALA A 130 20.94 2.37 3.47
CA ALA A 130 21.91 1.96 2.46
C ALA A 130 21.27 1.10 1.36
N ALA A 131 20.35 0.21 1.73
CA ALA A 131 19.54 -0.55 0.76
C ALA A 131 18.63 0.38 -0.04
N SER A 132 18.07 1.41 0.61
CA SER A 132 17.24 2.43 -0.06
C SER A 132 18.05 3.19 -1.12
N THR A 133 19.26 3.65 -0.79
CA THR A 133 20.15 4.30 -1.75
C THR A 133 20.45 3.41 -2.94
N ARG A 134 20.81 2.14 -2.71
CA ARG A 134 21.04 1.20 -3.83
C ARG A 134 19.80 0.96 -4.68
N MET A 135 18.59 0.95 -4.09
CA MET A 135 17.35 0.83 -4.87
C MET A 135 17.08 2.10 -5.68
N ILE A 136 17.26 3.29 -5.09
CA ILE A 136 17.15 4.56 -5.81
C ILE A 136 18.15 4.63 -6.96
N ASP A 137 19.40 4.20 -6.75
CA ASP A 137 20.43 4.21 -7.79
C ASP A 137 20.09 3.24 -8.95
N ARG A 138 19.40 2.13 -8.67
CA ARG A 138 18.97 1.16 -9.69
C ARG A 138 17.75 1.61 -10.47
N VAL A 139 16.77 2.21 -9.79
CA VAL A 139 15.51 2.65 -10.39
C VAL A 139 15.68 4.00 -11.09
N GLY A 140 16.43 4.90 -10.47
CA GLY A 140 16.61 6.29 -10.91
C GLY A 140 15.52 7.24 -10.42
N PHE A 141 15.90 8.49 -10.15
CA PHE A 141 14.96 9.53 -9.69
C PHE A 141 13.86 9.82 -10.70
N GLN A 142 14.18 9.83 -12.01
CA GLN A 142 13.20 10.11 -13.05
C GLN A 142 12.07 9.07 -13.04
N LYS A 143 12.41 7.78 -12.95
CA LYS A 143 11.42 6.71 -12.89
C LYS A 143 10.52 6.82 -11.66
N ILE A 144 11.09 7.19 -10.51
CA ILE A 144 10.30 7.43 -9.30
C ILE A 144 9.34 8.59 -9.51
N GLU A 145 9.79 9.71 -10.10
CA GLU A 145 8.93 10.85 -10.41
C GLU A 145 7.82 10.48 -11.40
N ASP A 146 8.15 9.80 -12.49
CA ASP A 146 7.22 9.41 -13.55
C ASP A 146 6.10 8.51 -13.00
N VAL A 147 6.45 7.56 -12.14
CA VAL A 147 5.50 6.64 -11.51
C VAL A 147 4.64 7.37 -10.48
N MET A 148 5.23 8.26 -9.68
CA MET A 148 4.50 8.97 -8.61
C MET A 148 3.59 10.08 -9.16
N CYS A 149 3.94 10.68 -10.29
CA CYS A 149 3.17 11.73 -10.96
C CYS A 149 2.31 11.21 -12.12
N ASN A 150 2.14 9.89 -12.25
CA ASN A 150 1.36 9.30 -13.33
C ASN A 150 -0.11 9.77 -13.21
N PRO A 151 -0.70 10.39 -14.25
CA PRO A 151 -2.09 10.85 -14.20
C PRO A 151 -3.11 9.71 -14.02
N GLU A 152 -2.78 8.48 -14.39
CA GLU A 152 -3.64 7.31 -14.16
C GLU A 152 -3.59 6.83 -12.69
N ASN A 153 -2.55 7.23 -11.94
CA ASN A 153 -2.36 6.86 -10.54
C ASN A 153 -1.60 7.96 -9.78
N PRO A 154 -2.25 9.11 -9.50
CA PRO A 154 -1.58 10.32 -9.05
C PRO A 154 -1.27 10.28 -7.54
N PHE A 155 -0.22 9.57 -7.15
CA PHE A 155 0.23 9.53 -5.76
C PHE A 155 1.00 10.79 -5.32
N TYR A 156 1.39 11.66 -6.24
CA TYR A 156 2.06 12.92 -5.93
C TYR A 156 1.55 14.05 -6.82
N ASP A 157 1.14 15.15 -6.19
CA ASP A 157 0.74 16.38 -6.88
C ASP A 157 1.70 17.51 -6.51
N LYS A 158 2.47 17.98 -7.49
CA LYS A 158 3.44 19.07 -7.31
C LYS A 158 2.81 20.45 -7.08
N PHE A 159 1.51 20.60 -7.35
CA PHE A 159 0.80 21.88 -7.26
C PHE A 159 -0.13 21.98 -6.05
N HIS A 160 -0.36 20.88 -5.33
CA HIS A 160 -1.14 20.84 -4.09
C HIS A 160 -0.30 20.27 -2.95
N ASP A 161 -0.73 20.51 -1.71
CA ASP A 161 -0.02 20.09 -0.50
C ASP A 161 -0.13 18.57 -0.27
N GLY A 162 0.61 17.71 -0.99
CA GLY A 162 0.52 16.26 -0.72
C GLY A 162 1.42 15.32 -1.50
N GLY A 163 1.84 14.25 -0.81
CA GLY A 163 2.48 13.08 -1.39
C GLY A 163 2.06 11.79 -0.67
N LEU A 164 1.86 10.73 -1.44
CA LEU A 164 1.48 9.34 -1.10
C LEU A 164 0.08 9.10 -0.51
N CYS A 165 -0.67 10.12 -0.09
CA CYS A 165 -2.01 9.96 0.50
C CYS A 165 -2.96 11.09 0.06
N ARG A 166 -3.52 11.01 -1.15
CA ARG A 166 -4.70 11.79 -1.56
C ARG A 166 -5.83 10.83 -1.92
#